data_AF-A0A6M0AMV6-F1
#
_entry.id   AF-A0A6M0AMV6-F1
#
_cell.length_a   1.000
_cell.length_b   1.000
_cell.length_c   1.000
_cell.angle_alpha   90.00
_cell.angle_beta   90.00
_cell.angle_gamma   90.00
#
_symmetry.space_group_name_H-M   'P 1'
#
loop_
_entity.id
_entity.type
_entity.pdbx_description
1 polymer ?
#
loop_
_entity_poly.entity_id
_entity_poly.type
_entity_poly.pdbx_seq_one_letter_code
_entity_poly.pdbx_strand_id
1 'polypeptide(L)'
;MPNYRDLVNSLLSPSQQTDLSQLIFRVELGAAPEHILDFFRKFSSCWNRLVSDATELLGEPLAVATVELPPEVQGFKAAAQQELQQISDKQLYRQKLESMLAQALRKLEATQQPGYGVGHDLFGVMWLDATRL
;
A
#
# COMPACT_ATOMS: atom_id res chain seq x y z
N MET A 1 3.73 -2.78 18.42
CA MET A 1 3.33 -2.03 17.22
C MET A 1 2.05 -2.65 16.68
N PRO A 2 1.11 -1.89 16.12
CA PRO A 2 -0.09 -2.47 15.49
C PRO A 2 0.33 -3.45 14.40
N ASN A 3 -0.45 -4.52 14.22
CA ASN A 3 -0.20 -5.47 13.15
C ASN A 3 -0.35 -4.71 11.81
N TYR A 4 0.55 -4.92 10.87
CA TYR A 4 0.48 -4.25 9.56
C TYR A 4 -0.88 -4.48 8.86
N ARG A 5 -1.51 -5.64 9.12
CA ARG A 5 -2.89 -5.91 8.71
C ARG A 5 -3.90 -4.91 9.29
N ASP A 6 -3.76 -4.52 10.55
CA ASP A 6 -4.66 -3.57 11.21
C ASP A 6 -4.51 -2.18 10.59
N LEU A 7 -3.27 -1.79 10.22
CA LEU A 7 -2.99 -0.55 9.49
C LEU A 7 -3.61 -0.55 8.08
N VAL A 8 -3.57 -1.67 7.37
CA VAL A 8 -4.24 -1.77 6.07
C VAL A 8 -5.76 -1.77 6.23
N ASN A 9 -6.29 -2.46 7.25
CA ASN A 9 -7.72 -2.46 7.53
C ASN A 9 -8.24 -1.06 7.93
N SER A 10 -7.41 -0.24 8.56
CA SER A 10 -7.82 1.12 8.93
C SER A 10 -8.06 2.01 7.69
N LEU A 11 -7.42 1.74 6.55
CA LEU A 11 -7.70 2.45 5.29
C LEU A 11 -9.16 2.34 4.82
N LEU A 12 -9.87 1.30 5.27
CA LEU A 12 -11.26 1.04 4.94
C LEU A 12 -12.21 1.44 6.09
N SER A 13 -11.69 1.93 7.20
CA SER A 13 -12.46 2.22 8.41
C SER A 13 -12.78 3.72 8.50
N PRO A 14 -14.04 4.16 8.27
CA PRO A 14 -14.38 5.58 8.23
C PRO A 14 -14.19 6.30 9.57
N SER A 15 -14.23 5.54 10.67
CA SER A 15 -14.08 6.06 12.04
C SER A 15 -12.62 6.14 12.50
N GLN A 16 -11.67 5.70 11.67
CA GLN A 16 -10.25 5.69 11.99
C GLN A 16 -9.48 6.51 10.96
N GLN A 17 -8.50 7.26 11.44
CA GLN A 17 -7.56 7.96 10.58
C GLN A 17 -6.28 7.13 10.51
N THR A 18 -5.90 6.68 9.32
CA THR A 18 -4.70 5.84 9.15
C THR A 18 -3.43 6.68 9.16
N ASP A 19 -2.44 6.35 9.98
CA ASP A 19 -1.10 6.93 9.84
C ASP A 19 -0.41 6.32 8.61
N LEU A 20 -0.46 7.03 7.48
CA LEU A 20 0.10 6.53 6.22
C LEU A 20 1.60 6.29 6.29
N SER A 21 2.34 6.94 7.18
CA SER A 21 3.76 6.69 7.36
C SER A 21 4.06 5.29 7.88
N GLN A 22 3.13 4.71 8.63
CA GLN A 22 3.22 3.34 9.14
C GLN A 22 2.87 2.29 8.08
N LEU A 23 2.32 2.69 6.92
CA LEU A 23 2.09 1.81 5.78
C LEU A 23 3.35 1.60 4.93
N ILE A 24 4.45 2.31 5.20
CA ILE A 24 5.71 2.05 4.53
C ILE A 24 6.21 0.67 4.94
N PHE A 25 6.23 -0.24 3.96
CA PHE A 25 6.67 -1.59 4.18
C PHE A 25 8.16 -1.74 3.92
N ARG A 26 8.89 -2.22 4.92
CA ARG A 26 10.31 -2.56 4.82
C ARG A 26 10.43 -4.07 4.81
N VAL A 27 10.95 -4.62 3.72
CA VAL A 27 11.18 -6.06 3.65
C VAL A 27 12.47 -6.38 4.41
N GLU A 28 12.35 -7.04 5.55
CA GLU A 28 13.47 -7.76 6.15
C GLU A 28 13.58 -9.12 5.47
N LEU A 29 14.52 -9.20 4.53
CA LEU A 29 14.71 -10.39 3.70
C LEU A 29 15.48 -11.44 4.50
N GLY A 30 14.76 -12.40 5.08
CA GLY A 30 15.34 -13.62 5.64
C GLY A 30 15.83 -14.60 4.57
N ALA A 31 16.20 -15.82 4.98
CA ALA A 31 16.62 -16.89 4.07
C ALA A 31 15.40 -17.51 3.35
N ALA A 32 14.85 -16.81 2.35
CA ALA A 32 13.85 -17.36 1.42
C ALA A 32 14.45 -17.54 0.01
N PRO A 33 13.84 -18.35 -0.87
CA PRO A 33 14.27 -18.46 -2.25
C PRO A 33 14.29 -17.11 -2.97
N GLU A 34 15.29 -16.89 -3.83
CA GLU A 34 15.53 -15.59 -4.50
C GLU A 34 14.30 -15.03 -5.24
N HIS A 35 13.55 -15.90 -5.93
CA HIS A 35 12.33 -15.50 -6.64
C HIS A 35 11.23 -14.94 -5.71
N ILE A 36 11.17 -15.42 -4.46
CA ILE A 36 10.25 -14.90 -3.43
C ILE A 36 10.74 -13.54 -2.91
N LEU A 37 12.05 -13.42 -2.66
CA LEU A 37 12.65 -12.16 -2.22
C LEU A 37 12.48 -11.06 -3.27
N ASP A 38 12.69 -11.37 -4.54
CA ASP A 38 12.51 -10.44 -5.65
C ASP A 38 11.05 -10.01 -5.82
N PHE A 39 10.10 -10.93 -5.62
CA PHE A 39 8.69 -10.59 -5.55
C PHE A 39 8.42 -9.56 -4.45
N PHE A 40 8.83 -9.82 -3.20
CA PHE A 40 8.58 -8.88 -2.10
C PHE A 40 9.28 -7.54 -2.29
N ARG A 41 10.49 -7.51 -2.85
CA ARG A 41 11.19 -6.25 -3.19
C ARG A 41 10.39 -5.43 -4.21
N LYS A 42 9.89 -6.07 -5.26
CA LYS A 42 9.08 -5.39 -6.29
C LYS A 42 7.76 -4.89 -5.72
N PHE A 43 7.04 -5.75 -5.01
CA PHE A 43 5.77 -5.41 -4.40
C PHE A 43 5.91 -4.26 -3.39
N SER A 44 6.84 -4.38 -2.43
CA SER A 44 7.07 -3.36 -1.40
C SER A 44 7.48 -2.01 -2.00
N SER A 45 8.31 -2.02 -3.04
CA SER A 45 8.70 -0.78 -3.71
C SER A 45 7.51 -0.10 -4.40
N CYS A 46 6.68 -0.87 -5.11
CA CYS A 46 5.47 -0.34 -5.75
C CYS A 46 4.48 0.19 -4.72
N TRP A 47 4.26 -0.56 -3.64
CA TRP A 47 3.37 -0.16 -2.56
C TRP A 47 3.85 1.12 -1.86
N ASN A 48 5.12 1.18 -1.48
CA ASN A 48 5.70 2.36 -0.84
C ASN A 48 5.61 3.59 -1.75
N ARG A 49 5.74 3.41 -3.06
CA ARG A 49 5.52 4.49 -4.02
C ARG A 49 4.07 4.99 -4.01
N LEU A 50 3.07 4.10 -3.98
CA LEU A 50 1.66 4.49 -3.87
C LEU A 50 1.35 5.22 -2.56
N VAL A 51 1.92 4.76 -1.43
CA VAL A 51 1.81 5.44 -0.13
C VAL A 51 2.44 6.84 -0.21
N SER A 52 3.63 6.95 -0.81
CA SER A 52 4.28 8.25 -1.02
C SER A 52 3.41 9.20 -1.84
N ASP A 53 2.84 8.73 -2.96
CA ASP A 53 1.96 9.55 -3.80
C ASP A 53 0.73 10.03 -2.99
N ALA A 54 0.14 9.17 -2.15
CA ALA A 54 -0.97 9.56 -1.28
C ALA A 54 -0.56 10.59 -0.22
N THR A 55 0.59 10.41 0.43
CA THR A 55 1.07 11.36 1.44
C THR A 55 1.41 12.74 0.85
N GLU A 56 1.89 12.79 -0.40
CA GLU A 56 2.10 14.03 -1.12
C GLU A 56 0.78 14.79 -1.34
N LEU A 57 -0.30 14.07 -1.66
CA LEU A 57 -1.65 14.66 -1.81
C LEU A 57 -2.21 15.21 -0.51
N LEU A 58 -1.81 14.65 0.63
CA LEU A 58 -2.16 15.18 1.96
C LEU A 58 -1.25 16.33 2.43
N GLY A 59 -0.18 16.65 1.69
CA GLY A 59 0.82 17.63 2.11
C GLY A 59 1.78 17.11 3.18
N GLU A 60 1.90 15.79 3.34
CA GLU A 60 2.72 15.09 4.33
C GLU A 60 3.81 14.22 3.64
N PRO A 61 4.61 14.75 2.69
CA PRO A 61 5.39 13.92 1.76
C PRO A 61 6.39 13.00 2.47
N LEU A 62 6.42 11.73 2.07
CA LEU A 62 7.40 10.75 2.50
C LEU A 62 8.44 10.47 1.43
N ALA A 63 9.71 10.47 1.82
CA ALA A 63 10.80 10.13 0.91
C ALA A 63 10.89 8.60 0.75
N VAL A 64 10.53 8.11 -0.44
CA VAL A 64 10.70 6.71 -0.85
C VAL A 64 11.43 6.64 -2.19
N ALA A 65 12.00 5.47 -2.52
CA ALA A 65 12.62 5.26 -3.82
C ALA A 65 11.59 5.44 -4.94
N THR A 66 11.98 6.12 -6.01
CA THR A 66 11.15 6.20 -7.22
C THR A 66 11.27 4.88 -7.97
N VAL A 67 10.13 4.22 -8.17
CA VAL A 67 10.01 3.03 -8.99
C VAL A 67 8.92 3.21 -10.02
N GLU A 68 9.04 2.50 -11.14
CA GLU A 68 7.98 2.42 -12.12
C GLU A 68 6.83 1.57 -11.57
N LEU A 69 5.64 2.16 -11.54
CA LEU A 69 4.43 1.47 -11.12
C LEU A 69 3.88 0.61 -12.26
N PRO A 70 3.30 -0.56 -11.96
CA PRO A 70 2.67 -1.36 -12.99
C PRO A 70 1.42 -0.65 -13.57
N PRO A 71 1.05 -0.93 -14.83
CA PRO A 71 0.03 -0.16 -15.56
C PRO A 71 -1.32 -0.01 -14.83
N GLU A 72 -1.69 -1.00 -14.02
CA GLU A 72 -2.97 -1.05 -13.33
C GLU A 72 -3.09 -0.04 -12.19
N VAL A 73 -1.96 0.44 -11.66
CA VAL A 73 -1.89 1.42 -10.56
C VAL A 73 -1.09 2.68 -10.91
N GLN A 74 -0.45 2.74 -12.08
CA GLN A 74 0.31 3.91 -12.56
C GLN A 74 -0.53 5.20 -12.59
N GLY A 75 -1.83 5.09 -12.89
CA GLY A 75 -2.77 6.21 -12.92
C GLY A 75 -3.29 6.68 -11.55
N PHE A 76 -2.85 6.05 -10.45
CA PHE A 76 -3.39 6.31 -9.11
C PHE A 76 -3.36 7.79 -8.72
N LYS A 77 -2.18 8.44 -8.78
CA LYS A 77 -2.01 9.83 -8.35
C LYS A 77 -2.91 10.80 -9.13
N ALA A 78 -2.98 10.64 -10.45
CA ALA A 78 -3.81 11.48 -11.31
C ALA A 78 -5.31 11.28 -11.02
N ALA A 79 -5.75 10.03 -10.87
CA ALA A 79 -7.14 9.72 -10.53
C ALA A 79 -7.52 10.26 -9.15
N ALA A 80 -6.63 10.12 -8.16
CA ALA A 80 -6.83 10.66 -6.81
C ALA A 80 -6.93 12.19 -6.85
N GLN A 81 -6.03 12.88 -7.56
CA GLN A 81 -6.11 14.34 -7.72
C GLN A 81 -7.45 14.77 -8.31
N GLN A 82 -7.93 14.10 -9.36
CA GLN A 82 -9.19 14.44 -10.01
C GLN A 82 -10.40 14.24 -9.07
N GLU A 83 -10.47 13.10 -8.38
CA GLU A 83 -11.57 12.78 -7.46
C GLU A 83 -11.60 13.72 -6.24
N LEU A 84 -10.41 14.09 -5.75
CA LEU A 84 -10.26 14.88 -4.52
C LEU A 84 -10.45 16.40 -4.75
N GLN A 85 -10.32 16.90 -5.99
CA GLN A 85 -10.54 18.31 -6.33
C GLN A 85 -11.92 18.84 -5.91
N GLN A 86 -12.94 17.98 -5.89
CA GLN A 86 -14.31 18.35 -5.55
C GLN A 86 -14.61 18.29 -4.05
N ILE A 87 -13.64 17.89 -3.22
CA ILE A 87 -13.83 17.67 -1.79
C ILE A 87 -13.11 18.76 -0.99
N SER A 88 -13.88 19.68 -0.41
CA SER A 88 -13.33 20.75 0.44
C SER A 88 -13.18 20.34 1.91
N ASP A 89 -13.98 19.36 2.36
CA ASP A 89 -13.89 18.85 3.73
C ASP A 89 -12.64 17.97 3.88
N LYS A 90 -11.76 18.34 4.82
CA LYS A 90 -10.47 17.66 5.00
C LYS A 90 -10.62 16.22 5.46
N GLN A 91 -11.64 15.90 6.24
CA GLN A 91 -11.86 14.55 6.74
C GLN A 91 -12.36 13.65 5.61
N LEU A 92 -13.34 14.11 4.82
CA LEU A 92 -13.83 13.40 3.65
C LEU A 92 -12.74 13.25 2.57
N TYR A 93 -11.90 14.28 2.39
CA TYR A 93 -10.76 14.24 1.48
C TYR A 93 -9.83 13.08 1.84
N ARG A 94 -9.45 13.01 3.13
CA ARG A 94 -8.56 11.96 3.63
C ARG A 94 -9.18 10.57 3.53
N GLN A 95 -10.44 10.42 3.96
CA GLN A 95 -11.16 9.14 3.89
C GLN A 95 -11.28 8.62 2.45
N LYS A 96 -11.58 9.50 1.49
CA LYS A 96 -11.65 9.14 0.07
C LYS A 96 -10.29 8.68 -0.44
N LEU A 97 -9.22 9.40 -0.11
CA LEU A 97 -7.86 9.02 -0.49
C LEU A 97 -7.45 7.67 0.12
N GLU A 98 -7.72 7.44 1.41
CA GLU A 98 -7.45 6.17 2.10
C GLU A 98 -8.19 4.99 1.42
N SER A 99 -9.46 5.19 1.05
CA SER A 99 -10.22 4.18 0.30
C SER A 99 -9.65 3.90 -1.09
N MET A 100 -9.24 4.94 -1.83
CA MET A 100 -8.60 4.78 -3.14
C MET A 100 -7.25 4.06 -3.02
N LEU A 101 -6.48 4.34 -1.97
CA LEU A 101 -5.22 3.68 -1.68
C LEU A 101 -5.43 2.18 -1.38
N ALA A 102 -6.46 1.83 -0.62
CA ALA A 102 -6.84 0.42 -0.38
C ALA A 102 -7.25 -0.30 -1.67
N GLN A 103 -7.93 0.38 -2.59
CA GLN A 103 -8.25 -0.18 -3.91
C GLN A 103 -7.00 -0.40 -4.78
N ALA A 104 -6.05 0.54 -4.74
CA ALA A 104 -4.78 0.41 -5.44
C ALA A 104 -3.96 -0.77 -4.90
N LEU A 105 -3.94 -0.98 -3.58
CA LEU A 105 -3.33 -2.15 -2.96
C LEU A 105 -3.92 -3.45 -3.49
N ARG A 106 -5.25 -3.58 -3.51
CA ARG A 106 -5.93 -4.77 -4.04
C ARG A 106 -5.61 -5.05 -5.51
N LYS A 107 -5.49 -4.00 -6.33
CA LYS A 107 -5.09 -4.13 -7.73
C LYS A 107 -3.65 -4.62 -7.86
N LEU A 108 -2.73 -4.04 -7.08
CA LEU A 108 -1.32 -4.43 -7.05
C LEU A 108 -1.15 -5.89 -6.60
N GLU A 109 -1.92 -6.28 -5.59
CA GLU A 109 -2.01 -7.65 -5.09
C GLU A 109 -2.48 -8.60 -6.19
N ALA A 110 -3.60 -8.31 -6.85
CA ALA A 110 -4.16 -9.18 -7.88
C ALA A 110 -3.23 -9.37 -9.10
N THR A 111 -2.44 -8.36 -9.46
CA THR A 111 -1.59 -8.40 -10.67
C THR A 111 -0.23 -9.04 -10.42
N GLN A 112 0.34 -8.86 -9.23
CA GLN A 112 1.67 -9.39 -8.93
C GLN A 112 1.65 -10.82 -8.39
N GLN A 113 0.48 -11.36 -8.07
CA GLN A 113 0.22 -12.75 -7.67
C GLN A 113 0.43 -13.77 -8.80
N PRO A 114 1.54 -14.53 -8.83
CA PRO A 114 1.76 -15.58 -9.82
C PRO A 114 1.10 -16.88 -9.34
N GLY A 115 -0.22 -16.98 -9.34
CA GLY A 115 -0.95 -18.25 -9.17
C GLY A 115 -0.59 -19.14 -7.96
N TYR A 116 0.11 -18.62 -6.94
CA TYR A 116 0.68 -19.40 -5.84
C TYR A 116 -0.34 -19.82 -4.77
N GLY A 117 -1.63 -19.50 -4.94
CA GLY A 117 -2.69 -19.88 -3.99
C GLY A 117 -2.51 -19.32 -2.58
N VAL A 118 -1.58 -18.38 -2.38
CA VAL A 118 -1.41 -17.65 -1.11
C VAL A 118 -2.67 -16.80 -0.96
N GLY A 119 -3.24 -16.65 0.23
CA GLY A 119 -4.58 -16.09 0.44
C GLY A 119 -4.70 -14.57 0.20
N HIS A 120 -5.79 -14.20 -0.46
CA HIS A 120 -6.14 -12.90 -1.06
C HIS A 120 -6.14 -11.64 -0.18
N ASP A 121 -5.82 -11.70 1.12
CA ASP A 121 -6.23 -10.64 2.04
C ASP A 121 -5.08 -9.83 2.71
N LEU A 122 -3.81 -10.17 2.40
CA LEU A 122 -2.59 -9.31 2.47
C LEU A 122 -1.31 -10.07 1.99
N PHE A 123 -1.54 -11.11 1.18
CA PHE A 123 -0.77 -12.36 1.04
C PHE A 123 -0.18 -12.95 2.32
N GLY A 124 -1.10 -13.35 3.19
CA GLY A 124 -0.86 -14.08 4.44
C GLY A 124 -0.54 -13.19 5.64
N VAL A 125 -0.75 -11.86 5.53
CA VAL A 125 -0.18 -10.80 6.41
C VAL A 125 1.24 -10.37 5.97
N MET A 126 1.67 -10.75 4.75
CA MET A 126 3.07 -10.84 4.26
C MET A 126 3.84 -11.95 4.98
N TRP A 127 3.47 -13.22 4.81
CA TRP A 127 4.10 -14.40 5.46
C TRP A 127 4.42 -14.22 6.98
N LEU A 128 3.44 -13.78 7.80
CA LEU A 128 3.38 -14.00 9.27
C LEU A 128 4.65 -13.65 10.11
N ASP A 129 5.24 -12.45 10.07
CA ASP A 129 6.62 -12.26 10.58
C ASP A 129 7.53 -13.26 9.83
N ALA A 130 8.19 -12.91 8.72
CA ALA A 130 9.01 -13.89 7.98
C ALA A 130 10.13 -14.57 8.81
N THR A 131 10.29 -14.18 10.08
CA THR A 131 10.69 -15.00 11.24
C THR A 131 9.97 -14.49 12.51
N ARG A 132 9.10 -15.23 13.21
CA ARG A 132 8.94 -15.01 14.67
C ARG A 132 10.15 -15.64 15.38
N LEU A 133 11.22 -14.85 15.57
CA LEU A 133 12.47 -15.11 16.31
C LEU A 133 13.28 -16.36 15.91
#